data_AF-A0A0Q7ZEV6-F1
#
_entry.id   AF-A0A0Q7ZEV6-F1
#
_cell.length_a   1.000
_cell.length_b   1.000
_cell.length_c   1.000
_cell.angle_alpha   90.00
_cell.angle_beta   90.00
_cell.angle_gamma   90.00
#
_symmetry.space_group_name_H-M   'P 1'
#
loop_
_entity.id
_entity.type
_entity.pdbx_description
1 polymer ?
#
loop_
_entity_poly.entity_id
_entity_poly.type
_entity_poly.pdbx_seq_one_letter_code
_entity_poly.pdbx_strand_id
1 'polypeptide(L)'
;MPRPDFLVKLARALDIPTLRLIHLEGDTPDLRALRLQAGLTVPELATRTNMAVKTYYSWEVGRWTRLPSPSILEALGRVFDEPADVVAAAFNEAQRLRRRRGNPKPGN
;
A
#
# COMPACT_ATOMS: atom_id res chain seq x y z
N MET A 1 6.14 18.93 0.01
CA MET A 1 4.79 18.35 0.08
C MET A 1 3.77 19.45 -0.20
N PRO A 2 2.83 19.28 -1.14
CA PRO A 2 1.76 20.26 -1.35
C PRO A 2 0.92 20.41 -0.08
N ARG A 3 0.46 21.63 0.22
CA ARG A 3 -0.36 21.90 1.41
C ARG A 3 -1.78 21.34 1.20
N PRO A 4 -2.41 20.71 2.21
CA PRO A 4 -3.74 20.11 2.11
C PRO A 4 -4.82 21.05 1.54
N ASP A 5 -4.77 22.32 1.91
CA ASP A 5 -5.72 23.35 1.44
C ASP A 5 -5.68 23.56 -0.08
N PHE A 6 -4.54 23.29 -0.71
CA PHE A 6 -4.37 23.40 -2.15
C PHE A 6 -5.14 22.29 -2.89
N LEU A 7 -5.16 21.07 -2.34
CA LEU A 7 -5.86 19.93 -2.94
C LEU A 7 -7.38 20.14 -2.95
N VAL A 8 -7.92 20.72 -1.88
CA VAL A 8 -9.36 21.02 -1.78
C VAL A 8 -9.78 22.13 -2.75
N LYS A 9 -8.96 23.19 -2.86
CA LYS A 9 -9.21 24.29 -3.82
C LYS A 9 -9.13 23.81 -5.27
N LEU A 10 -8.14 22.95 -5.57
CA LEU A 10 -7.95 22.41 -6.90
C LEU A 10 -9.08 21.44 -7.30
N ALA A 11 -9.54 20.58 -6.38
CA ALA A 11 -10.67 19.68 -6.62
C ALA A 11 -11.95 20.45 -6.98
N ARG A 12 -12.22 21.56 -6.27
CA ARG A 12 -13.38 22.43 -6.55
C ARG A 12 -13.26 23.16 -7.88
N ALA A 13 -12.07 23.65 -8.24
CA ALA A 13 -11.86 24.36 -9.51
C ALA A 13 -12.02 23.44 -10.74
N LEU A 14 -11.76 22.15 -10.57
CA LEU A 14 -11.85 21.13 -11.61
C LEU A 14 -13.18 20.35 -11.61
N ASP A 15 -14.09 20.64 -10.66
CA ASP A 15 -15.36 19.94 -10.44
C ASP A 15 -15.23 18.40 -10.37
N ILE A 16 -14.19 17.93 -9.66
CA ILE A 16 -13.95 16.51 -9.45
C ILE A 16 -13.86 16.19 -7.96
N PRO A 17 -14.26 14.98 -7.53
CA PRO A 17 -14.03 14.54 -6.15
C PRO A 17 -12.54 14.60 -5.79
N THR A 18 -12.19 15.09 -4.60
CA THR A 18 -10.80 15.22 -4.13
C THR A 18 -10.02 13.90 -4.21
N LEU A 19 -10.72 12.76 -4.08
CA LEU A 19 -10.14 11.43 -4.22
C LEU A 19 -9.60 11.16 -5.64
N ARG A 20 -10.12 11.80 -6.70
CA ARG A 20 -9.59 11.74 -8.08
C ARG A 20 -8.25 12.47 -8.24
N LEU A 21 -7.91 13.40 -7.34
CA LEU A 21 -6.58 14.02 -7.33
C LEU A 21 -5.52 13.13 -6.66
N ILE A 22 -5.97 12.12 -5.92
CA ILE A 22 -5.11 11.14 -5.22
C ILE A 22 -5.06 9.82 -6.00
N HIS A 23 -6.09 9.52 -6.80
CA HIS A 23 -6.18 8.32 -7.64
C HIS A 23 -5.94 8.64 -9.12
N LEU A 24 -4.76 8.26 -9.60
CA LEU A 24 -4.59 7.88 -11.00
C LEU A 24 -5.28 6.51 -11.17
N GLU A 25 -6.29 6.43 -12.03
CA GLU A 25 -6.78 5.14 -12.52
C GLU A 25 -5.59 4.31 -13.04
N GLY A 26 -5.33 3.14 -12.44
CA GLY A 26 -4.41 2.14 -13.01
C GLY A 26 -3.24 1.65 -12.15
N ASP A 27 -2.98 2.19 -10.95
CA ASP A 27 -1.90 1.69 -10.09
C ASP A 27 -2.44 0.92 -8.87
N THR A 28 -2.26 -0.40 -8.87
CA THR A 28 -2.49 -1.26 -7.70
C THR A 28 -1.70 -0.73 -6.50
N PRO A 29 -2.31 -0.47 -5.32
CA PRO A 29 -1.59 0.00 -4.14
C PRO A 29 -0.64 -1.08 -3.61
N ASP A 30 0.53 -0.69 -3.10
CA ASP A 30 1.42 -1.61 -2.37
C ASP A 30 1.00 -1.72 -0.88
N LEU A 31 1.58 -2.68 -0.15
CA LEU A 31 1.23 -2.91 1.26
C LEU A 31 1.43 -1.68 2.15
N ARG A 32 2.39 -0.83 1.80
CA ARG A 32 2.66 0.41 2.54
C ARG A 32 1.55 1.42 2.30
N ALA A 33 1.08 1.55 1.06
CA ALA A 33 -0.05 2.41 0.72
C ALA A 33 -1.31 1.98 1.47
N LEU A 34 -1.64 0.68 1.49
CA LEU A 34 -2.78 0.14 2.25
C LEU A 34 -2.67 0.44 3.75
N ARG A 35 -1.48 0.28 4.34
CA ARG A 35 -1.28 0.61 5.75
C ARG A 35 -1.46 2.10 6.05
N LEU A 36 -0.93 2.96 5.19
CA LEU A 36 -1.04 4.42 5.36
C LEU A 36 -2.50 4.87 5.19
N GLN A 37 -3.24 4.29 4.25
CA GLN A 37 -4.68 4.50 4.08
C GLN A 37 -5.45 4.11 5.35
N ALA A 38 -5.08 2.99 5.98
CA ALA A 38 -5.66 2.55 7.26
C ALA A 38 -5.20 3.39 8.48
N GLY A 39 -4.29 4.34 8.29
CA GLY A 39 -3.78 5.21 9.36
C GLY A 39 -2.91 4.49 10.40
N LEU A 40 -2.25 3.39 10.03
CA LEU A 40 -1.51 2.53 10.96
C LEU A 40 0.01 2.70 10.84
N THR A 41 0.71 2.62 11.96
CA THR A 41 2.15 2.35 11.98
C THR A 41 2.43 0.86 11.80
N VAL A 42 3.67 0.50 11.45
CA VAL A 42 4.08 -0.91 11.32
C VAL A 42 3.88 -1.69 12.64
N PRO A 43 4.29 -1.18 13.83
CA PRO A 43 4.03 -1.87 15.09
C PRO A 43 2.56 -2.06 15.39
N GLU A 44 1.72 -1.03 15.20
CA GLU A 44 0.28 -1.13 15.46
C GLU A 44 -0.39 -2.18 14.59
N LEU A 45 -0.06 -2.24 13.30
CA LEU A 45 -0.58 -3.26 12.41
C LEU A 45 -0.12 -4.66 12.83
N ALA A 46 1.16 -4.81 13.16
CA ALA A 46 1.71 -6.09 13.59
C ALA A 46 1.01 -6.58 14.87
N THR A 47 0.75 -5.69 15.83
CA THR A 47 -0.04 -6.01 17.03
C THR A 47 -1.46 -6.42 16.69
N ARG A 48 -2.17 -5.67 15.83
CA ARG A 48 -3.57 -5.97 15.44
C ARG A 48 -3.72 -7.31 14.70
N THR A 49 -2.69 -7.75 14.00
CA THR A 49 -2.67 -9.01 13.24
C THR A 49 -1.95 -10.15 13.96
N ASN A 50 -1.51 -9.94 15.20
CA ASN A 50 -0.70 -10.89 15.98
C ASN A 50 0.55 -11.39 15.21
N MET A 51 1.21 -10.46 14.52
CA MET A 51 2.36 -10.71 13.68
C MET A 51 3.64 -10.13 14.28
N ALA A 52 4.78 -10.74 13.95
CA ALA A 52 6.07 -10.11 14.24
C ALA A 52 6.29 -8.89 13.33
N VAL A 53 6.66 -7.76 13.93
CA VAL A 53 6.98 -6.49 13.23
C VAL A 53 7.96 -6.71 12.08
N LYS A 54 9.01 -7.50 12.31
CA LYS A 54 10.03 -7.82 11.29
C LYS A 54 9.46 -8.56 10.08
N THR A 55 8.48 -9.43 10.30
CA THR A 55 7.81 -10.19 9.23
C THR A 55 7.02 -9.23 8.35
N TYR A 56 6.18 -8.40 8.95
CA TYR A 56 5.39 -7.43 8.20
C TYR A 56 6.27 -6.39 7.48
N TYR A 57 7.31 -5.88 8.14
CA TYR A 57 8.26 -4.97 7.51
C TYR A 57 8.93 -5.59 6.27
N SER A 58 9.30 -6.87 6.35
CA SER A 58 9.86 -7.60 5.21
C SER A 58 8.89 -7.67 4.03
N TRP A 59 7.59 -7.82 4.31
CA TRP A 59 6.55 -7.83 3.28
C TRP A 59 6.38 -6.46 2.61
N GLU A 60 6.34 -5.37 3.37
CA GLU A 60 6.24 -4.01 2.82
C GLU A 60 7.40 -3.61 1.89
N VAL A 61 8.58 -4.19 2.12
CA VAL A 61 9.75 -3.95 1.25
C VAL A 61 9.85 -4.98 0.12
N GLY A 62 8.82 -5.81 -0.07
CA GLY A 62 8.78 -6.82 -1.14
C GLY A 62 9.73 -8.00 -0.91
N ARG A 63 10.08 -8.29 0.35
CA ARG A 63 10.92 -9.44 0.74
C ARG A 63 10.06 -10.57 1.30
N TRP A 64 9.55 -11.37 0.37
CA TRP A 64 8.81 -12.59 0.65
C TRP A 64 9.03 -13.61 -0.47
N THR A 65 8.85 -14.91 -0.16
CA THR A 65 9.08 -16.04 -1.08
C THR A 65 7.78 -16.66 -1.57
N ARG A 66 6.75 -16.71 -0.71
CA ARG A 66 5.39 -17.15 -1.04
C ARG A 66 4.38 -16.19 -0.43
N LEU A 67 3.21 -16.06 -1.06
CA LEU A 67 2.09 -15.32 -0.50
C LEU A 67 1.69 -15.93 0.85
N PRO A 68 1.28 -15.13 1.83
CA PRO A 68 0.68 -15.63 3.06
C PRO A 68 -0.57 -16.48 2.77
N SER A 69 -0.98 -17.29 3.74
CA SER A 69 -2.20 -18.09 3.61
C SER A 69 -3.44 -17.19 3.43
N PRO A 70 -4.52 -17.71 2.81
CA PRO A 70 -5.77 -16.96 2.65
C PRO A 70 -6.28 -16.35 3.97
N SER A 71 -6.19 -17.09 5.07
CA SER A 71 -6.56 -16.61 6.40
C SER A 71 -5.79 -15.37 6.86
N ILE A 72 -4.50 -15.26 6.53
CA ILE A 72 -3.69 -14.07 6.84
C ILE A 72 -4.06 -12.91 5.93
N LEU A 73 -4.31 -13.19 4.64
CA LEU A 73 -4.75 -12.17 3.68
C LEU A 73 -6.10 -11.58 4.08
N GLU A 74 -7.03 -12.40 4.55
CA GLU A 74 -8.31 -11.96 5.11
C GLU A 74 -8.14 -11.15 6.40
N ALA A 75 -7.27 -11.59 7.32
CA ALA A 75 -7.00 -10.85 8.55
C ALA A 75 -6.41 -9.47 8.27
N LEU A 76 -5.47 -9.38 7.31
CA LEU A 76 -4.94 -8.11 6.84
C LEU A 76 -6.01 -7.27 6.15
N GLY A 77 -6.84 -7.88 5.30
CA GLY A 77 -7.95 -7.20 4.63
C GLY A 77 -8.90 -6.52 5.60
N ARG A 78 -9.28 -7.21 6.69
CA ARG A 78 -10.11 -6.61 7.76
C ARG A 78 -9.44 -5.44 8.46
N VAL A 79 -8.11 -5.44 8.62
CA VAL A 79 -7.37 -4.34 9.24
C VAL A 79 -7.23 -3.16 8.28
N PHE A 80 -7.13 -3.41 6.98
CA PHE A 80 -7.05 -2.39 5.94
C PHE A 80 -8.40 -1.86 5.46
N ASP A 81 -9.49 -2.54 5.82
CA ASP A 81 -10.82 -2.35 5.24
C ASP A 81 -10.83 -2.61 3.72
N GLU A 82 -10.12 -3.67 3.30
CA GLU A 82 -9.94 -4.05 1.89
C GLU A 82 -10.19 -5.55 1.67
N PRO A 83 -10.68 -5.94 0.48
CA PRO A 83 -10.78 -7.34 0.07
C PRO A 83 -9.43 -8.10 0.05
N ALA A 84 -9.45 -9.41 0.32
CA ALA A 84 -8.24 -10.23 0.40
C ALA A 84 -7.45 -10.33 -0.93
N ASP A 85 -8.13 -10.22 -2.07
CA ASP A 85 -7.53 -10.15 -3.41
C ASP A 85 -6.79 -8.83 -3.63
N VAL A 86 -7.32 -7.70 -3.13
CA VAL A 86 -6.60 -6.41 -3.12
C VAL A 86 -5.33 -6.50 -2.28
N VAL A 87 -5.40 -7.13 -1.10
CA VAL A 87 -4.22 -7.37 -0.27
C VAL A 87 -3.19 -8.24 -1.00
N ALA A 88 -3.62 -9.33 -1.65
CA ALA A 88 -2.74 -10.18 -2.45
C ALA A 88 -2.08 -9.42 -3.61
N ALA A 89 -2.83 -8.54 -4.28
CA ALA A 89 -2.31 -7.67 -5.32
C ALA A 89 -1.24 -6.70 -4.76
N ALA A 90 -1.45 -6.17 -3.55
CA ALA A 90 -0.50 -5.30 -2.87
C ALA A 90 0.83 -6.00 -2.50
N PHE A 91 0.78 -7.30 -2.16
CA PHE A 91 2.01 -8.11 -1.98
C PHE A 91 2.82 -8.20 -3.27
N ASN A 92 2.15 -8.43 -4.39
CA ASN A 92 2.77 -8.52 -5.70
C ASN A 92 3.37 -7.17 -6.12
N GLU A 93 2.65 -6.08 -5.85
CA GLU A 93 3.14 -4.73 -6.14
C GLU A 93 4.39 -4.38 -5.32
N ALA A 94 4.40 -4.66 -4.01
CA ALA A 94 5.58 -4.44 -3.17
C ALA A 94 6.82 -5.19 -3.70
N GLN A 95 6.63 -6.43 -4.19
CA GLN A 95 7.71 -7.21 -4.81
C GLN A 95 8.16 -6.62 -6.16
N ARG A 96 7.22 -6.15 -6.99
CA ARG A 96 7.50 -5.48 -8.27
C ARG A 96 8.32 -4.21 -8.06
N LEU A 97 7.92 -3.37 -7.12
CA LEU A 97 8.64 -2.13 -6.77
C LEU A 97 10.05 -2.41 -6.27
N ARG A 98 10.24 -3.46 -5.46
CA ARG A 98 11.57 -3.90 -5.03
C ARG A 98 12.44 -4.29 -6.23
N ARG A 99 11.91 -5.09 -7.17
CA ARG A 99 12.65 -5.51 -8.38
C ARG A 99 13.04 -4.31 -9.24
N ARG A 100 12.13 -3.34 -9.41
CA ARG A 100 12.43 -2.09 -10.14
C ARG A 100 13.53 -1.27 -9.48
N ARG A 101 13.53 -1.14 -8.15
CA ARG A 101 14.60 -0.45 -7.41
C ARG A 101 15.95 -1.18 -7.48
N GLY A 102 15.93 -2.51 -7.56
CA GLY A 102 17.12 -3.34 -7.71
C GLY A 102 17.69 -3.38 -9.14
N ASN A 103 16.96 -2.89 -10.14
CA ASN A 103 17.37 -2.87 -11.54
C ASN A 103 17.50 -1.41 -12.01
N PRO A 104 18.59 -0.69 -11.68
CA PRO A 104 18.81 0.65 -12.22
C PRO A 104 18.90 0.54 -13.74
N LYS A 105 18.15 1.37 -14.48
CA LYS A 105 18.35 1.52 -15.92
C LYS A 105 19.84 1.87 -16.17
N PRO A 106 20.52 1.25 -17.14
CA PRO A 106 21.83 1.74 -17.54
C PRO A 106 21.67 3.21 -17.98
N GLY A 107 22.53 4.07 -17.44
CA GLY A 107 22.52 5.51 -17.71
C GLY A 107 22.59 5.79 -19.22
N ASN A 108 21.82 6.79 -19.62
CA ASN A 108 21.76 7.31 -20.99
C ASN A 108 22.90 8.30 -21.26
#